data_AF-A0A1A7WEZ6-F1
#
_entry.id   AF-A0A1A7WEZ6-F1
#
_cell.length_a   1.000
_cell.length_b   1.000
_cell.length_c   1.000
_cell.angle_alpha   90.00
_cell.angle_beta   90.00
_cell.angle_gamma   90.00
#
_symmetry.space_group_name_H-M   'P 1'
#
loop_
_entity.id
_entity.type
_entity.pdbx_description
1 polymer ?
#
loop_
_entity_poly.entity_id
_entity_poly.type
_entity_poly.pdbx_seq_one_letter_code
_entity_poly.pdbx_strand_id
1 'polypeptide(L)'
;TYYSRKNPLGLLVALSDSGTAHGSFFWDDGEAIDTVGRNEYLLTSFAAEPNKLTSQVVHNGLNAADYVILGVVKVWGAGNIRITEATLTDPEGKPHQLTPQHDLETQELIIDATSKAFPLYFPFTISWRTAF
;
A
#
# COMPACT_ATOMS: atom_id res chain seq x y z
N THR A 1 1.75 15.31 16.78
CA THR A 1 1.11 14.50 15.70
C THR A 1 0.52 13.18 16.21
N TYR A 2 0.31 13.02 17.52
CA TYR A 2 -0.10 11.75 18.13
C TYR A 2 -1.35 11.09 17.51
N TYR A 3 -2.45 11.84 17.37
CA TYR A 3 -3.71 11.26 16.88
C TYR A 3 -3.66 10.84 15.41
N SER A 4 -2.94 11.56 14.55
CA SER A 4 -2.89 11.24 13.12
C SER A 4 -2.09 9.97 12.82
N ARG A 5 -1.10 9.63 13.66
CA ARG A 5 -0.30 8.39 13.52
C ARG A 5 -1.10 7.11 13.82
N LYS A 6 -2.27 7.25 14.45
CA LYS A 6 -3.18 6.14 14.73
C LYS A 6 -4.14 5.84 13.57
N ASN A 7 -4.16 6.70 12.55
CA ASN A 7 -5.02 6.48 11.39
C ASN A 7 -4.37 5.47 10.43
N PRO A 8 -5.18 4.70 9.68
CA PRO A 8 -4.68 3.88 8.57
C PRO A 8 -3.88 4.73 7.58
N LEU A 9 -2.78 4.17 7.05
CA LEU A 9 -1.94 4.87 6.08
C LEU A 9 -2.48 4.65 4.66
N GLY A 10 -2.72 5.75 3.94
CA GLY A 10 -3.06 5.69 2.52
C GLY A 10 -1.82 5.65 1.61
N LEU A 11 -1.96 5.06 0.43
CA LEU A 11 -0.95 5.09 -0.64
C LEU A 11 -1.53 5.75 -1.89
N LEU A 12 -0.74 6.61 -2.53
CA LEU A 12 -1.04 7.13 -3.86
C LEU A 12 0.02 6.60 -4.84
N VAL A 13 -0.44 5.82 -5.81
CA VAL A 13 0.38 5.21 -6.86
C VAL A 13 0.12 5.95 -8.16
N ALA A 14 1.01 6.87 -8.52
CA ALA A 14 0.93 7.60 -9.79
C ALA A 14 1.68 6.82 -10.86
N LEU A 15 0.95 6.13 -11.74
CA LEU A 15 1.54 5.33 -12.80
C LEU A 15 2.12 6.21 -13.91
N SER A 16 3.26 5.80 -14.46
CA SER A 16 3.76 6.29 -15.73
C SER A 16 2.92 5.75 -16.90
N ASP A 17 3.16 6.26 -18.11
CA ASP A 17 2.52 5.76 -19.35
C ASP A 17 2.81 4.27 -19.62
N SER A 18 3.88 3.72 -19.02
CA SER A 18 4.21 2.30 -19.09
C SER A 18 3.52 1.44 -18.03
N GLY A 19 2.65 2.03 -17.20
CA GLY A 19 1.97 1.36 -16.10
C GLY A 19 2.88 1.04 -14.91
N THR A 20 3.95 1.80 -14.72
CA THR A 20 4.95 1.57 -13.67
C THR A 20 5.05 2.72 -12.68
N ALA A 21 5.40 2.43 -11.43
CA ALA A 21 5.71 3.42 -10.40
C ALA A 21 6.63 2.82 -9.33
N HIS A 22 7.39 3.65 -8.62
CA HIS A 22 8.23 3.22 -7.50
C HIS A 22 8.16 4.21 -6.35
N GLY A 23 8.36 3.72 -5.14
CA GLY A 23 8.41 4.57 -3.95
C GLY A 23 8.94 3.82 -2.73
N SER A 24 9.09 4.54 -1.63
CA SER A 24 9.45 3.96 -0.35
C SER A 24 8.69 4.64 0.79
N PHE A 25 8.57 3.94 1.90
CA PHE A 25 7.93 4.39 3.12
C PHE A 25 8.84 4.10 4.31
N PHE A 26 9.12 5.14 5.08
CA PHE A 26 9.85 5.06 6.33
C PHE A 26 8.90 5.39 7.49
N TRP A 27 8.96 4.61 8.56
CA TRP A 27 8.13 4.81 9.75
C TRP A 27 8.87 4.41 11.03
N ASP A 28 8.82 5.26 12.05
CA ASP A 28 9.36 5.01 13.38
C ASP A 28 8.33 5.40 14.46
N ASP A 29 8.74 5.70 15.69
CA ASP A 29 7.84 6.24 16.72
C ASP A 29 7.55 7.75 16.52
N GLY A 30 8.42 8.45 15.79
CA GLY A 30 8.37 9.88 15.52
C GLY A 30 8.81 10.78 16.68
N GLU A 31 9.38 10.22 17.74
CA GLU A 31 9.77 10.95 18.96
C GLU A 31 11.18 10.60 19.47
N ALA A 32 11.60 9.34 19.39
CA ALA A 32 12.89 8.95 19.95
C ALA A 32 14.08 9.42 19.11
N ILE A 33 15.21 9.61 19.80
CA ILE A 33 16.46 9.99 19.15
C ILE A 33 17.13 8.74 18.57
N ASP A 34 17.73 8.92 17.39
CA ASP A 34 18.56 7.90 16.75
C ASP A 34 17.86 6.56 16.50
N THR A 35 16.60 6.60 16.07
CA THR A 35 15.83 5.40 15.67
C THR A 35 16.53 4.64 14.55
N VAL A 36 17.18 5.34 13.61
CA VAL A 36 17.96 4.73 12.53
C VAL A 36 19.20 4.00 13.04
N GLY A 37 20.02 4.63 13.90
CA GLY A 37 21.22 3.98 14.47
C GLY A 37 20.88 2.80 15.37
N ARG A 38 19.72 2.86 16.04
CA ARG A 38 19.18 1.78 16.89
C ARG A 38 18.37 0.73 16.12
N ASN A 39 18.17 0.91 14.81
CA ASN A 39 17.36 0.04 13.94
C ASN A 39 15.87 -0.09 14.35
N GLU A 40 15.33 0.91 15.03
CA GLU A 40 13.95 0.95 15.53
C GLU A 40 13.00 1.66 14.54
N TYR A 41 12.92 1.12 13.32
CA TYR A 41 12.08 1.68 12.25
C TYR A 41 11.59 0.60 11.29
N LEU A 42 10.61 0.95 10.46
CA LEU A 42 10.16 0.21 9.30
C LEU A 42 10.61 0.95 8.04
N LEU A 43 11.15 0.21 7.09
CA LEU A 43 11.43 0.69 5.74
C LEU A 43 10.82 -0.31 4.75
N THR A 44 9.89 0.17 3.93
CA THR A 44 9.22 -0.62 2.90
C THR A 44 9.43 0.04 1.55
N SER A 45 9.82 -0.73 0.53
CA SER A 45 9.82 -0.29 -0.86
C SER A 45 8.55 -0.75 -1.57
N PHE A 46 8.10 0.04 -2.53
CA PHE A 46 6.95 -0.27 -3.38
C PHE A 46 7.36 -0.22 -4.84
N ALA A 47 6.80 -1.14 -5.62
CA ALA A 47 6.90 -1.16 -7.06
C ALA A 47 5.53 -1.48 -7.65
N ALA A 48 5.08 -0.65 -8.58
CA ALA A 48 3.96 -0.94 -9.44
C ALA A 48 4.47 -1.39 -10.80
N GLU A 49 3.91 -2.50 -11.26
CA GLU A 49 3.97 -3.00 -12.63
C GLU A 49 2.54 -2.98 -13.19
N PRO A 50 2.34 -3.19 -14.51
CA PRO A 50 1.00 -3.22 -15.07
C PRO A 50 0.05 -4.09 -14.24
N ASN A 51 -0.97 -3.45 -13.70
CA ASN A 51 -2.06 -4.03 -12.92
C ASN A 51 -1.69 -4.67 -11.58
N LYS A 52 -0.51 -4.36 -11.03
CA LYS A 52 0.00 -4.96 -9.79
C LYS A 52 0.85 -3.97 -8.99
N LEU A 53 0.53 -3.77 -7.73
CA LEU A 53 1.36 -3.10 -6.72
C LEU A 53 1.97 -4.16 -5.80
N THR A 54 3.29 -4.16 -5.67
CA THR A 54 4.02 -5.03 -4.74
C THR A 54 4.73 -4.18 -3.69
N SER A 55 4.69 -4.62 -2.44
CA SER A 55 5.52 -4.07 -1.37
C SER A 55 6.62 -5.05 -0.98
N GLN A 56 7.80 -4.55 -0.65
CA GLN A 56 8.89 -5.32 -0.07
C GLN A 56 9.36 -4.64 1.21
N VAL A 57 9.33 -5.39 2.32
CA VAL A 57 9.88 -4.92 3.60
C VAL A 57 11.40 -5.03 3.53
N VAL A 58 12.07 -3.88 3.55
CA VAL A 58 13.54 -3.76 3.49
C VAL A 58 14.13 -3.88 4.90
N HIS A 59 13.48 -3.26 5.88
CA HIS A 59 13.85 -3.33 7.29
C HIS A 59 12.59 -3.26 8.17
N ASN A 60 12.56 -4.02 9.25
CA ASN A 60 11.53 -3.92 10.28
C ASN A 60 12.11 -4.16 11.67
N GLY A 61 12.19 -3.10 12.46
CA GLY A 61 12.46 -3.12 13.90
C GLY A 61 11.45 -2.30 14.70
N LEU A 62 10.24 -2.10 14.18
CA LEU A 62 9.20 -1.35 14.88
C LEU A 62 8.75 -2.06 16.17
N ASN A 63 8.47 -1.27 17.20
CA ASN A 63 7.72 -1.75 18.35
C ASN A 63 6.26 -2.00 17.97
N ALA A 64 5.63 -2.99 18.60
CA ALA A 64 4.24 -3.34 18.33
C ALA A 64 3.25 -2.20 18.60
N ALA A 65 3.61 -1.24 19.47
CA ALA A 65 2.80 -0.06 19.75
C ALA A 65 2.74 0.94 18.57
N ASP A 66 3.73 0.88 17.67
CA ASP A 66 3.92 1.81 16.55
C ASP A 66 3.50 1.22 15.20
N TYR A 67 2.93 0.01 15.22
CA TYR A 67 2.43 -0.65 14.02
C TYR A 67 1.36 0.18 13.33
N VAL A 68 1.48 0.25 12.01
CA VAL A 68 0.57 0.96 11.12
C VAL A 68 -0.06 -0.01 10.13
N ILE A 69 -1.35 0.18 9.88
CA ILE A 69 -2.12 -0.63 8.94
C ILE A 69 -2.31 0.10 7.61
N LEU A 70 -2.46 -0.68 6.55
CA LEU A 70 -2.81 -0.19 5.22
C LEU A 70 -4.28 0.29 5.21
N GLY A 71 -4.47 1.52 4.75
CA GLY A 71 -5.77 2.12 4.51
C GLY A 71 -6.15 2.06 3.03
N VAL A 72 -6.43 3.23 2.45
CA VAL A 72 -6.87 3.36 1.05
C VAL A 72 -5.66 3.43 0.11
N VAL A 73 -5.68 2.61 -0.93
CA VAL A 73 -4.74 2.70 -2.06
C VAL A 73 -5.45 3.36 -3.23
N LYS A 74 -4.92 4.50 -3.67
CA LYS A 74 -5.33 5.19 -4.89
C LYS A 74 -4.30 4.92 -5.97
N VAL A 75 -4.76 4.57 -7.17
CA VAL A 75 -3.92 4.40 -8.35
C VAL A 75 -4.38 5.40 -9.41
N TRP A 76 -3.49 6.27 -9.86
CA TRP A 76 -3.76 7.23 -10.93
C TRP A 76 -3.15 6.72 -12.24
N GLY A 77 -3.85 6.95 -13.35
CA GLY A 77 -3.46 6.44 -14.66
C GLY A 77 -3.76 4.94 -14.80
N ALA A 78 -4.83 4.45 -14.15
CA ALA A 78 -5.23 3.04 -14.21
C ALA A 78 -5.87 2.64 -15.57
N GLY A 79 -5.92 3.57 -16.52
CA GLY A 79 -6.47 3.38 -17.87
C GLY A 79 -7.97 3.63 -17.94
N ASN A 80 -8.55 3.41 -19.13
CA ASN A 80 -9.96 3.66 -19.42
C ASN A 80 -10.80 2.38 -19.55
N ILE A 81 -10.22 1.22 -19.24
CA ILE A 81 -10.93 -0.06 -19.20
C ILE A 81 -11.41 -0.30 -17.77
N ARG A 82 -12.69 -0.63 -17.60
CA ARG A 82 -13.28 -0.83 -16.28
C ARG A 82 -12.59 -1.96 -15.53
N ILE A 83 -12.09 -1.62 -14.34
CA ILE A 83 -11.52 -2.55 -13.38
C ILE A 83 -12.65 -2.97 -12.46
N THR A 84 -12.87 -4.27 -12.35
CA THR A 84 -14.01 -4.83 -11.62
C THR A 84 -13.59 -5.59 -10.38
N GLU A 85 -12.32 -5.99 -10.30
CA GLU A 85 -11.85 -6.84 -9.22
C GLU A 85 -10.46 -6.41 -8.75
N ALA A 86 -10.25 -6.46 -7.43
CA ALA A 86 -8.98 -6.22 -6.79
C ALA A 86 -8.78 -7.25 -5.67
N THR A 87 -7.54 -7.72 -5.51
CA THR A 87 -7.20 -8.71 -4.49
C THR A 87 -5.90 -8.30 -3.82
N LEU A 88 -5.91 -8.27 -2.48
CA LEU A 88 -4.69 -8.22 -1.67
C LEU A 88 -4.26 -9.65 -1.37
N THR A 89 -3.01 -9.98 -1.66
CA THR A 89 -2.39 -11.26 -1.33
C THR A 89 -1.38 -11.04 -0.23
N ASP A 90 -1.53 -11.78 0.87
CA ASP A 90 -0.65 -11.71 2.03
C ASP A 90 0.64 -12.55 1.84
N PRO A 91 1.60 -12.53 2.79
CA PRO A 91 2.85 -13.28 2.67
C PRO A 91 2.68 -14.80 2.55
N GLU A 92 1.56 -15.34 3.05
CA GLU A 92 1.23 -16.76 2.97
C GLU A 92 0.61 -17.12 1.60
N GLY A 93 0.44 -16.13 0.72
CA GLY A 93 -0.22 -16.30 -0.58
C GLY A 93 -1.74 -16.33 -0.46
N LYS A 94 -2.32 -16.04 0.71
CA LYS A 94 -3.77 -16.08 0.90
C LYS A 94 -4.41 -14.82 0.31
N PRO A 95 -5.44 -14.97 -0.54
CA PRO A 95 -6.12 -13.84 -1.17
C PRO A 95 -7.19 -13.23 -0.26
N HIS A 96 -7.24 -11.91 -0.24
CA HIS A 96 -8.23 -11.08 0.44
C HIS A 96 -8.93 -10.21 -0.60
N GLN A 97 -10.21 -10.49 -0.86
CA GLN A 97 -10.99 -9.75 -1.85
C GLN A 97 -11.25 -8.30 -1.40
N LEU A 98 -11.10 -7.38 -2.34
CA LEU A 98 -11.32 -5.94 -2.19
C LEU A 98 -12.30 -5.46 -3.27
N THR A 99 -13.04 -4.40 -2.97
CA THR A 99 -14.01 -3.81 -3.90
C THR A 99 -13.40 -2.55 -4.53
N PRO A 100 -12.96 -2.59 -5.80
CA PRO A 100 -12.42 -1.41 -6.46
C PRO A 100 -13.53 -0.44 -6.87
N GLN A 101 -13.23 0.85 -6.81
CA GLN A 101 -14.00 1.91 -7.45
C GLN A 101 -13.13 2.53 -8.53
N HIS A 102 -13.54 2.41 -9.80
CA HIS A 102 -12.77 2.95 -10.94
C HIS A 102 -13.59 4.01 -11.67
N ASP A 103 -13.04 5.22 -11.71
CA ASP A 103 -13.50 6.35 -12.50
C ASP A 103 -12.75 6.37 -13.85
N LEU A 104 -13.48 6.25 -14.96
CA LEU A 104 -12.88 6.13 -16.29
C LEU A 104 -12.52 7.48 -16.92
N GLU A 105 -13.08 8.58 -16.43
CA GLU A 105 -12.79 9.93 -16.93
C GLU A 105 -11.47 10.42 -16.35
N THR A 106 -11.30 10.28 -15.04
CA THR A 106 -10.09 10.66 -14.31
C THR A 106 -9.03 9.55 -14.28
N GLN A 107 -9.40 8.31 -14.66
CA GLN A 107 -8.56 7.12 -14.58
C GLN A 107 -8.04 6.85 -13.15
N GLU A 108 -8.83 7.26 -12.14
CA GLU A 108 -8.56 6.99 -10.73
C GLU A 108 -9.20 5.67 -10.30
N LEU A 109 -8.37 4.76 -9.82
CA LEU A 109 -8.77 3.53 -9.15
C LEU A 109 -8.58 3.68 -7.64
N ILE A 110 -9.65 3.50 -6.88
CA ILE A 110 -9.66 3.50 -5.42
C ILE A 110 -9.88 2.07 -4.93
N ILE A 111 -8.97 1.61 -4.07
CA ILE A 111 -9.04 0.30 -3.41
C ILE A 111 -8.95 0.54 -1.89
N ASP A 112 -10.05 0.32 -1.18
CA ASP A 112 -10.09 0.45 0.28
C ASP A 112 -9.75 -0.88 0.97
N ALA A 113 -8.56 -0.96 1.57
CA ALA A 113 -8.10 -2.11 2.35
C ALA A 113 -8.27 -1.94 3.87
N THR A 114 -8.85 -0.82 4.33
CA THR A 114 -8.93 -0.47 5.76
C THR A 114 -9.61 -1.55 6.59
N SER A 115 -10.69 -2.14 6.07
CA SER A 115 -11.43 -3.22 6.73
C SER A 115 -10.63 -4.51 6.94
N LYS A 116 -9.51 -4.69 6.23
CA LYS A 116 -8.63 -5.86 6.38
C LYS A 116 -7.65 -5.70 7.54
N ALA A 117 -7.48 -4.49 8.05
CA ALA A 117 -6.50 -4.17 9.11
C ALA A 117 -5.10 -4.73 8.79
N PHE A 118 -4.70 -4.70 7.52
CA PHE A 118 -3.48 -5.35 7.05
C PHE A 118 -2.23 -4.57 7.54
N PRO A 119 -1.31 -5.17 8.32
CA PRO A 119 -0.16 -4.45 8.84
C PRO A 119 0.92 -4.21 7.78
N LEU A 120 1.45 -2.99 7.69
CA LEU A 120 2.45 -2.61 6.68
C LEU A 120 3.87 -3.15 6.94
N TYR A 121 4.10 -3.75 8.11
CA TYR A 121 5.34 -4.46 8.41
C TYR A 121 5.39 -5.87 7.80
N PHE A 122 4.31 -6.32 7.16
CA PHE A 122 4.30 -7.50 6.30
C PHE A 122 4.31 -7.10 4.82
N PRO A 123 5.01 -7.86 3.95
CA PRO A 123 4.89 -7.65 2.52
C PRO A 123 3.49 -8.06 2.03
N PHE A 124 2.99 -7.36 1.03
CA PHE A 124 1.76 -7.67 0.33
C PHE A 124 1.88 -7.42 -1.17
N THR A 125 0.94 -7.98 -1.93
CA THR A 125 0.68 -7.62 -3.32
C THR A 125 -0.78 -7.22 -3.46
N ILE A 126 -1.08 -6.14 -4.18
CA ILE A 126 -2.43 -5.82 -4.64
C ILE A 126 -2.44 -5.94 -6.16
N SER A 127 -3.25 -6.84 -6.68
CA SER A 127 -3.49 -6.99 -8.12
C SER A 127 -4.92 -6.59 -8.46
N TRP A 128 -5.12 -5.98 -9.62
CA TRP A 128 -6.45 -5.65 -10.14
C TRP A 128 -6.65 -6.16 -11.56
N ARG A 129 -7.91 -6.40 -11.94
CA ARG A 129 -8.26 -6.90 -13.28
C ARG A 129 -9.49 -6.20 -13.86
N THR A 130 -9.50 -6.12 -15.18
CA THR A 130 -10.63 -5.65 -15.96
C THR A 130 -11.64 -6.77 -16.18
N ALA A 131 -12.91 -6.43 -16.36
CA ALA A 131 -13.89 -7.41 -16.84
C ALA A 131 -13.52 -7.85 -18.27
N PHE A 132 -13.73 -9.14 -18.55
CA PHE A 132 -13.71 -9.69 -19.92
C PHE A 132 -15.02 -9.38 -20.64
#